data_AF-A0A2S8GNN9-F1
#
_entry.id   AF-A0A2S8GNN9-F1
#
_cell.length_a   1.000
_cell.length_b   1.000
_cell.length_c   1.000
_cell.angle_alpha   90.00
_cell.angle_beta   90.00
_cell.angle_gamma   90.00
#
_symmetry.space_group_name_H-M   'P 1'
#
loop_
_entity.id
_entity.type
_entity.pdbx_description
1 polymer ?
#
loop_
_entity_poly.entity_id
_entity_poly.type
_entity_poly.pdbx_seq_one_letter_code
_entity_poly.pdbx_strand_id
1 'polypeptide(L)'
;MQLIIQPNGTIRCLYGETLDLHSLGKLSIARGSHVEPNEAGQWFADLAPVGGPKLGPFNHRSAALTAEVAWLQKHWLPCGDA
;
A
#
# COMPACT_ATOMS: atom_id res chain seq x y z
N MET A 1 -6.77 -3.92 -9.08
CA MET A 1 -5.42 -4.25 -8.56
C MET A 1 -4.38 -3.77 -9.57
N GLN A 2 -3.23 -3.26 -9.10
CA GLN A 2 -2.08 -2.88 -9.95
C GLN A 2 -0.88 -3.77 -9.57
N LEU A 3 -0.15 -4.25 -10.56
CA LEU A 3 1.03 -5.11 -10.41
C LEU A 3 2.13 -4.58 -11.33
N ILE A 4 3.35 -4.49 -10.80
CA ILE A 4 4.54 -4.06 -11.55
C ILE A 4 5.55 -5.19 -11.59
N ILE A 5 6.04 -5.47 -12.80
CA ILE A 5 7.11 -6.42 -13.06
C ILE A 5 8.39 -5.61 -13.25
N GLN A 6 9.37 -5.83 -12.37
CA GLN A 6 10.68 -5.19 -12.47
C GLN A 6 11.56 -5.93 -13.49
N PRO A 7 12.56 -5.27 -14.12
CA PRO A 7 13.44 -5.91 -15.10
C PRO A 7 14.19 -7.15 -14.58
N ASN A 8 14.38 -7.26 -13.26
CA ASN A 8 15.00 -8.42 -12.62
C ASN A 8 14.01 -9.59 -12.39
N GLY A 9 12.78 -9.51 -12.91
CA GLY A 9 11.73 -10.51 -12.73
C GLY A 9 10.97 -10.42 -11.41
N THR A 10 11.25 -9.44 -10.55
CA THR A 10 10.53 -9.25 -9.28
C THR A 10 9.19 -8.59 -9.51
N ILE A 11 8.13 -9.15 -8.91
CA ILE A 11 6.79 -8.58 -8.94
C ILE A 11 6.53 -7.81 -7.64
N ARG A 12 5.99 -6.59 -7.76
CA ARG A 12 5.42 -5.83 -6.63
C ARG A 12 3.97 -5.51 -6.90
N CYS A 13 3.13 -5.65 -5.88
CA CYS A 13 1.72 -5.27 -5.94
C CYS A 13 1.17 -4.96 -4.54
N LEU A 14 0.02 -4.31 -4.51
CA LEU A 14 -0.83 -4.29 -3.32
C LEU A 14 -1.73 -5.53 -3.34
N TYR A 15 -1.69 -6.30 -2.26
CA TYR A 15 -2.54 -7.47 -2.11
C TYR A 15 -4.01 -7.05 -2.04
N GLY A 16 -4.85 -7.66 -2.86
CA GLY A 16 -6.27 -7.36 -2.94
C GLY A 16 -7.13 -8.56 -3.33
N GLU A 17 -6.64 -9.79 -3.10
CA GLU A 17 -7.38 -11.05 -3.26
C GLU A 17 -7.93 -11.35 -4.68
N THR A 18 -7.63 -10.52 -5.69
CA THR A 18 -8.12 -10.72 -7.07
C THR A 18 -7.36 -11.79 -7.85
N LEU A 19 -6.16 -12.17 -7.40
CA LEU A 19 -5.29 -13.16 -8.05
C LEU A 19 -4.66 -14.07 -6.99
N ASP A 20 -4.52 -15.35 -7.32
CA ASP A 20 -3.70 -16.26 -6.54
C ASP A 20 -2.20 -15.96 -6.79
N LEU A 21 -1.58 -15.23 -5.87
CA LEU A 21 -0.19 -14.83 -6.00
C LEU A 21 0.79 -16.02 -5.91
N HIS A 22 0.40 -17.16 -5.33
CA HIS A 22 1.26 -18.35 -5.26
C HIS A 22 1.59 -18.91 -6.65
N SER A 23 0.69 -18.71 -7.63
CA SER A 23 0.91 -19.10 -9.02
C SER A 23 2.00 -18.28 -9.72
N LEU A 24 2.35 -17.10 -9.17
CA LEU A 24 3.32 -16.18 -9.78
C LEU A 24 4.76 -16.41 -9.31
N GLY A 25 4.96 -17.22 -8.26
CA GLY A 25 6.29 -17.56 -7.75
C GLY A 25 6.40 -17.48 -6.22
N LYS A 26 7.61 -17.26 -5.72
CA LYS A 26 7.89 -17.19 -4.28
C LYS A 26 7.40 -15.86 -3.69
N LEU A 27 6.55 -15.95 -2.68
CA LEU A 27 5.97 -14.78 -2.02
C LEU A 27 6.88 -14.20 -0.95
N SER A 28 6.90 -12.86 -0.89
CA SER A 28 7.40 -12.07 0.24
C SER A 28 6.31 -11.08 0.61
N ILE A 29 5.78 -11.19 1.83
CA ILE A 29 4.62 -10.41 2.30
C ILE A 29 5.08 -9.50 3.42
N ALA A 30 4.78 -8.21 3.29
CA ALA A 30 5.07 -7.18 4.27
C ALA A 30 3.91 -6.18 4.38
N ARG A 31 3.82 -5.47 5.50
CA ARG A 31 2.83 -4.40 5.69
C ARG A 31 3.22 -3.19 4.86
N GLY A 32 2.24 -2.60 4.15
CA GLY A 32 2.42 -1.34 3.43
C GLY A 32 2.28 -0.10 4.32
N SER A 33 1.42 -0.19 5.35
CA SER A 33 1.23 0.88 6.33
C SER A 33 0.65 0.35 7.66
N HIS A 34 0.54 1.26 8.64
CA HIS A 34 -0.25 1.10 9.86
C HIS A 34 -1.43 2.07 9.83
N VAL A 35 -2.66 1.54 9.83
CA VAL A 35 -3.88 2.35 9.86
C VAL A 35 -4.54 2.27 11.24
N GLU A 36 -4.37 3.33 12.02
CA GLU A 36 -4.71 3.36 13.44
C GLU A 36 -5.42 4.67 13.85
N PRO A 37 -6.35 4.62 14.82
CA PRO A 37 -6.97 5.82 15.38
C PRO A 37 -6.05 6.51 16.40
N ASN A 38 -6.21 7.82 16.57
CA ASN A 38 -5.63 8.59 17.67
C ASN A 38 -6.59 8.66 18.87
N GLU A 39 -6.15 9.28 19.96
CA GLU A 39 -6.94 9.49 21.18
C GLU A 39 -8.23 10.29 20.96
N ALA A 40 -8.28 11.11 19.90
CA ALA A 40 -9.46 11.87 19.50
C ALA A 40 -10.41 11.10 18.56
N GLY A 41 -10.16 9.82 18.28
CA GLY A 41 -10.96 8.99 17.37
C GLY A 41 -10.74 9.25 15.88
N GLN A 42 -9.74 10.05 15.52
CA GLN A 42 -9.35 10.32 14.13
C GLN A 42 -8.34 9.27 13.65
N TRP A 43 -8.42 8.90 12.39
CA TRP A 43 -7.61 7.85 11.77
C TRP A 43 -6.40 8.42 11.03
N PHE A 44 -5.28 7.70 11.12
CA PHE A 44 -4.07 7.96 10.35
C PHE A 44 -3.65 6.72 9.58
N ALA A 45 -2.99 6.92 8.43
CA ALA A 45 -2.28 5.87 7.72
C ALA A 45 -0.77 6.18 7.74
N ASP A 46 -0.01 5.42 8.50
CA ASP A 46 1.44 5.57 8.65
C ASP A 46 2.18 4.64 7.67
N LEU A 47 2.79 5.23 6.64
CA LEU A 47 3.50 4.52 5.57
C LEU A 47 4.98 4.28 5.88
N ALA A 48 5.42 4.42 7.14
CA ALA A 48 6.80 4.13 7.56
C ALA A 48 7.34 2.76 7.08
N PRO A 49 6.57 1.65 7.01
CA PRO A 49 7.07 0.36 6.50
C PRO A 49 7.63 0.39 5.08
N VAL A 50 7.20 1.37 4.27
CA VAL A 50 7.67 1.58 2.89
C VAL A 50 8.45 2.89 2.74
N GLY A 51 8.85 3.52 3.86
CA GLY A 51 9.56 4.80 3.87
C GLY A 51 8.68 6.01 3.50
N GLY A 52 7.36 5.89 3.61
CA GLY A 52 6.41 6.95 3.30
C GLY A 52 6.04 7.84 4.50
N PRO A 53 5.22 8.88 4.25
CA PRO A 53 4.75 9.80 5.28
C PRO A 53 3.57 9.24 6.09
N LYS A 54 3.21 9.93 7.17
CA LYS A 54 1.95 9.70 7.89
C LYS A 54 0.84 10.56 7.29
N LEU A 55 -0.23 9.92 6.79
CA LEU A 55 -1.39 10.57 6.19
C LEU A 55 -2.51 10.72 7.22
N GLY A 56 -3.15 11.89 7.27
CA GLY A 56 -4.28 12.19 8.14
C GLY A 56 -4.19 13.61 8.73
N PRO A 57 -5.02 13.94 9.72
CA PRO A 57 -6.08 13.10 10.32
C PRO A 57 -7.29 12.88 9.41
N PHE A 58 -7.92 11.71 9.50
CA PHE A 58 -9.17 11.36 8.82
C PHE A 58 -10.29 11.07 9.82
N ASN A 59 -11.54 11.35 9.48
CA ASN A 59 -12.68 11.06 10.37
C ASN A 59 -13.08 9.58 10.39
N HIS A 60 -12.72 8.82 9.35
CA HIS A 60 -13.14 7.43 9.19
C HIS A 60 -11.96 6.55 8.77
N ARG A 61 -11.96 5.31 9.26
CA ARG A 61 -10.98 4.29 8.86
C ARG A 61 -10.93 4.09 7.34
N SER A 62 -12.09 4.08 6.69
CA SER A 62 -12.20 3.92 5.23
C SER A 62 -11.46 5.01 4.47
N ALA A 63 -11.54 6.27 4.93
CA ALA A 63 -10.82 7.38 4.31
C ALA A 63 -9.30 7.22 4.44
N ALA A 64 -8.81 6.77 5.60
CA ALA A 64 -7.39 6.48 5.81
C ALA A 64 -6.90 5.34 4.90
N LEU A 65 -7.68 4.26 4.74
CA LEU A 65 -7.37 3.16 3.82
C LEU A 65 -7.37 3.62 2.34
N THR A 66 -8.33 4.45 1.93
CA THR A 66 -8.35 4.99 0.57
C THR A 66 -7.12 5.86 0.31
N ALA A 67 -6.72 6.69 1.27
CA ALA A 67 -5.53 7.53 1.15
C ALA A 67 -4.24 6.70 1.13
N GLU A 68 -4.14 5.66 1.96
CA GLU A 68 -3.05 4.68 1.94
C GLU A 68 -2.89 4.06 0.55
N VAL A 69 -3.95 3.46 0.01
CA VAL A 69 -3.92 2.78 -1.30
C VAL A 69 -3.52 3.74 -2.40
N ALA A 70 -4.09 4.95 -2.42
CA ALA A 70 -3.76 5.96 -3.41
C ALA A 70 -2.28 6.37 -3.35
N TRP A 71 -1.73 6.54 -2.14
CA TRP A 71 -0.32 6.89 -1.98
C TRP A 71 0.61 5.75 -2.43
N LEU A 72 0.30 4.51 -2.04
CA LEU A 72 1.08 3.34 -2.41
C LEU A 72 1.07 3.10 -3.92
N GLN A 73 -0.08 3.25 -4.57
CA GLN A 73 -0.17 3.17 -6.02
C GLN A 73 0.67 4.24 -6.72
N LYS A 74 0.65 5.47 -6.21
CA LYS A 74 1.36 6.59 -6.83
C LYS A 74 2.88 6.55 -6.62
N HIS A 75 3.34 6.23 -5.41
CA HIS A 75 4.75 6.41 -5.03
C HIS A 75 5.51 5.10 -4.85
N TRP A 76 4.82 4.03 -4.44
CA TRP A 76 5.44 2.73 -4.22
C TRP A 76 5.36 1.81 -5.44
N LEU A 77 4.33 2.01 -6.25
CA LEU A 77 4.10 1.30 -7.50
C LEU A 77 4.08 2.28 -8.69
N PRO A 78 5.19 2.99 -8.98
CA PRO A 78 5.22 3.88 -10.13
C PRO A 78 4.93 3.07 -11.41
N CYS A 79 3.77 3.33 -12.02
CA CYS A 79 3.60 3.02 -13.43
C CYS A 79 4.66 3.84 -14.16
N GLY A 80 5.44 3.22 -15.04
CA GLY A 80 6.59 3.86 -15.67
C GLY A 80 6.19 5.04 -16.54
N ASP A 81 6.04 6.22 -15.93
CA ASP A 81 6.20 7.51 -16.59
C ASP A 81 7.68 7.89 -16.40
N ALA A 82 8.47 7.51 -17.39
CA ALA A 82 9.85 7.96 -17.57
C ALA A 82 9.88 9.38 -18.15
#